data_AF-A0A535W308-F1
#
_entry.id   AF-A0A535W308-F1
#
_cell.length_a   1.000
_cell.length_b   1.000
_cell.length_c   1.000
_cell.angle_alpha   90.00
_cell.angle_beta   90.00
_cell.angle_gamma   90.00
#
_symmetry.space_group_name_H-M   'P 1'
#
loop_
_entity.id
_entity.type
_entity.pdbx_description
1 polymer ?
#
loop_
_entity_poly.entity_id
_entity_poly.type
_entity_poly.pdbx_seq_one_letter_code
_entity_poly.pdbx_strand_id
1 'polypeptide(L)'
;MWNDEVTIGSGGGPNRPPLVIGCGALARELVELTRRAGLPAMDLTCLPASLHNRPERIPGAVQARIRRARAEGYDRIFVAYADCGTGGLLDRVLDAEGIARLEGAHCYEVYAGRAAFASLSDAEPGTFYLTDYLVRNFERLVVRGLGLDRHPELLSIYFGNYTRLVYLAQSDEAALTDGAVAAAKFLGLAFERRLVGLGELAPSIATFAQVGGSRVIAQADERPRNEVASERGIATGAEASASIAPIDRNAAPLAEGRSFIAASDRAA
;
A
#
# COMPACT_ATOMS: atom_id res chain seq x y z
N MET A 1 -17.33 5.52 18.03
CA MET A 1 -17.75 6.01 16.70
C MET A 1 -16.48 6.43 16.00
N TRP A 2 -16.06 5.72 14.95
CA TRP A 2 -14.75 5.90 14.29
C TRP A 2 -14.98 6.05 12.80
N ASN A 3 -15.41 7.24 12.37
CA ASN A 3 -15.78 7.54 10.98
C ASN A 3 -14.70 8.40 10.31
N ASP A 4 -13.47 7.91 10.31
CA ASP A 4 -12.34 8.54 9.62
C ASP A 4 -12.38 8.20 8.11
N GLU A 5 -13.55 8.38 7.47
CA GLU A 5 -13.74 8.23 6.02
C GLU A 5 -13.31 9.52 5.33
N VAL A 6 -12.12 9.54 4.75
CA VAL A 6 -11.61 10.69 4.00
C VAL A 6 -12.07 10.57 2.55
N THR A 7 -12.85 11.54 2.06
CA THR A 7 -13.23 11.64 0.64
C THR A 7 -12.66 12.92 0.02
N ILE A 8 -11.99 12.76 -1.12
CA ILE A 8 -11.34 13.80 -1.91
C ILE A 8 -11.94 13.69 -3.32
N GLY A 9 -12.67 14.70 -3.77
CA GLY A 9 -13.32 14.59 -5.07
C GLY A 9 -13.95 15.87 -5.58
N SER A 10 -14.50 15.75 -6.78
CA SER A 10 -15.15 16.80 -7.54
C SER A 10 -16.53 17.10 -6.96
N GLY A 11 -16.90 18.38 -6.87
CA GLY A 11 -18.24 18.78 -6.45
C GLY A 11 -19.32 18.16 -7.35
N GLY A 12 -20.46 17.80 -6.76
CA GLY A 12 -21.49 16.99 -7.44
C GLY A 12 -21.99 17.61 -8.76
N GLY A 13 -22.03 16.78 -9.80
CA GLY A 13 -22.51 17.14 -11.14
C GLY A 13 -23.06 15.92 -11.89
N PRO A 14 -23.66 16.10 -13.08
CA PRO A 14 -24.43 15.06 -13.79
C PRO A 14 -23.59 13.96 -14.45
N ASN A 15 -22.27 14.02 -14.35
CA ASN A 15 -21.35 12.97 -14.79
C ASN A 15 -20.17 12.96 -13.80
N ARG A 16 -20.17 12.04 -12.84
CA ARG A 16 -19.08 11.95 -11.85
C ARG A 16 -17.82 11.35 -12.47
N PRO A 17 -16.62 11.79 -12.05
CA PRO A 17 -15.39 11.08 -12.37
C PRO A 17 -15.39 9.68 -11.69
N PRO A 18 -14.52 8.75 -12.13
CA PRO A 18 -14.45 7.42 -11.54
C PRO A 18 -14.00 7.48 -10.07
N LEU A 19 -14.62 6.67 -9.22
CA LEU A 19 -14.29 6.59 -7.78
C LEU A 19 -13.31 5.46 -7.49
N VAL A 20 -12.24 5.78 -6.76
CA VAL A 20 -11.37 4.79 -6.09
C VAL A 20 -11.79 4.67 -4.62
N ILE A 21 -12.08 3.46 -4.15
CA ILE A 21 -12.37 3.14 -2.74
C ILE A 21 -11.14 2.42 -2.16
N GLY A 22 -10.30 3.15 -1.42
CA GLY A 22 -9.02 2.67 -0.90
C GLY A 22 -8.97 2.42 0.60
N CYS A 23 -7.87 1.81 1.04
CA CYS A 23 -7.50 1.76 2.45
C CYS A 23 -6.80 3.07 2.87
N GLY A 24 -7.12 3.59 4.05
CA GLY A 24 -6.43 4.74 4.65
C GLY A 24 -4.91 4.56 4.83
N ALA A 25 -4.40 3.32 4.84
CA ALA A 25 -2.96 3.02 4.85
C ALA A 25 -2.26 3.21 3.49
N LEU A 26 -3.02 3.52 2.43
CA LEU A 26 -2.55 3.81 1.08
C LEU A 26 -2.97 5.24 0.64
N ALA A 27 -3.46 6.06 1.57
CA ALA A 27 -4.14 7.30 1.23
C ALA A 27 -3.22 8.35 0.58
N ARG A 28 -1.95 8.44 1.00
CA ARG A 28 -0.95 9.36 0.44
C ARG A 28 -0.65 9.01 -1.02
N GLU A 29 -0.44 7.72 -1.26
CA GLU A 29 -0.05 7.15 -2.56
C GLU A 29 -1.23 7.15 -3.54
N LEU A 30 -2.45 6.90 -3.05
CA LEU A 30 -3.68 7.05 -3.84
C LEU A 30 -4.00 8.51 -4.16
N VAL A 31 -3.73 9.47 -3.27
CA VAL A 31 -3.85 10.92 -3.56
C VAL A 31 -2.82 11.35 -4.61
N GLU A 32 -1.59 10.85 -4.56
CA GLU A 32 -0.58 11.10 -5.59
C GLU A 32 -1.04 10.57 -6.95
N LEU A 33 -1.45 9.29 -7.01
CA LEU A 33 -1.86 8.63 -8.25
C LEU A 33 -3.13 9.24 -8.84
N THR A 34 -4.18 9.50 -8.05
CA THR A 34 -5.43 10.09 -8.55
C THR A 34 -5.30 11.54 -9.02
N ARG A 35 -4.21 12.23 -8.67
CA ARG A 35 -3.90 13.60 -9.11
C ARG A 35 -2.74 13.67 -10.11
N ARG A 36 -2.19 12.53 -10.54
CA ARG A 36 -1.02 12.47 -11.41
C ARG A 36 -1.33 13.04 -12.79
N ALA A 37 -0.54 14.02 -13.22
CA ALA A 37 -0.68 14.63 -14.53
C ALA A 37 -0.63 13.58 -15.65
N GLY A 38 -1.57 13.67 -16.59
CA GLY A 38 -1.74 12.70 -17.69
C GLY A 38 -2.79 11.60 -17.43
N LEU A 39 -3.29 11.44 -16.19
CA LEU A 39 -4.49 10.65 -15.92
C LEU A 39 -5.75 11.54 -15.94
N PRO A 40 -6.93 11.00 -16.35
CA PRO A 40 -8.19 11.70 -16.19
C PRO A 40 -8.52 11.87 -14.69
N ALA A 41 -9.30 12.90 -14.37
CA ALA A 41 -9.73 13.16 -13.00
C ALA A 41 -10.47 11.94 -12.42
N MET A 42 -10.15 11.60 -11.17
CA MET A 42 -10.76 10.54 -10.38
C MET A 42 -11.05 11.08 -8.98
N ASP A 43 -12.16 10.65 -8.40
CA ASP A 43 -12.46 10.90 -6.99
C ASP A 43 -11.89 9.74 -6.16
N LEU A 44 -11.52 10.01 -4.92
CA LEU A 44 -10.95 9.05 -3.98
C LEU A 44 -11.71 9.08 -2.66
N THR A 45 -12.04 7.91 -2.13
CA THR A 45 -12.54 7.75 -0.76
C THR A 45 -11.73 6.66 -0.06
N CYS A 46 -11.29 6.92 1.17
CA CYS A 46 -10.48 5.99 1.95
C CYS A 46 -11.22 5.56 3.22
N LEU A 47 -11.32 4.25 3.42
CA LEU A 47 -11.87 3.64 4.64
C LEU A 47 -10.79 3.56 5.75
N PRO A 48 -11.17 3.58 7.04
CA PRO A 48 -10.22 3.58 8.15
C PRO A 48 -9.22 2.41 8.09
N ALA A 49 -7.92 2.72 8.15
CA ALA A 49 -6.84 1.74 8.11
C ALA A 49 -6.95 0.66 9.23
N SER A 50 -7.54 1.03 10.37
CA SER A 50 -7.82 0.17 11.52
C SER A 50 -8.69 -1.05 11.22
N LEU A 51 -9.35 -1.12 10.06
CA LEU A 51 -9.98 -2.34 9.57
C LEU A 51 -9.00 -3.52 9.40
N HIS A 52 -7.69 -3.28 9.24
CA HIS A 52 -6.69 -4.36 9.17
C HIS A 52 -6.49 -5.10 10.50
N ASN A 53 -6.89 -4.50 11.63
CA ASN A 53 -6.92 -5.20 12.92
C ASN A 53 -8.16 -6.12 13.05
N ARG A 54 -9.10 -6.03 12.10
CA ARG A 54 -10.35 -6.79 11.99
C ARG A 54 -10.72 -7.06 10.52
N PRO A 55 -9.92 -7.84 9.77
CA PRO A 55 -10.14 -8.07 8.34
C PRO A 55 -11.54 -8.58 8.01
N GLU A 56 -12.18 -9.33 8.93
CA GLU A 56 -13.55 -9.82 8.79
C GLU A 56 -14.60 -8.71 8.56
N ARG A 57 -14.25 -7.44 8.82
CA ARG A 57 -15.10 -6.26 8.63
C ARG A 57 -14.89 -5.53 7.30
N ILE A 58 -13.76 -5.77 6.60
CA ILE A 58 -13.45 -5.09 5.33
C ILE A 58 -14.56 -5.29 4.28
N PRO A 59 -15.08 -6.52 4.02
CA PRO A 59 -16.07 -6.73 2.96
C PRO A 59 -17.37 -5.95 3.19
N GLY A 60 -17.87 -5.93 4.43
CA GLY A 60 -19.07 -5.18 4.80
C GLY A 60 -18.88 -3.66 4.72
N ALA A 61 -17.72 -3.15 5.13
CA ALA A 61 -17.39 -1.72 5.03
C ALA A 61 -17.26 -1.26 3.57
N VAL A 62 -16.59 -2.06 2.72
CA VAL A 62 -16.45 -1.80 1.29
C VAL A 62 -17.81 -1.87 0.59
N GLN A 63 -18.64 -2.88 0.85
CA GLN A 63 -20.00 -2.98 0.28
C GLN A 63 -20.87 -1.78 0.65
N ALA A 64 -20.84 -1.34 1.91
CA ALA A 64 -21.56 -0.15 2.36
C ALA A 64 -21.11 1.11 1.60
N ARG A 65 -19.79 1.28 1.39
CA ARG A 65 -19.26 2.44 0.65
C ARG A 65 -19.55 2.38 -0.84
N ILE A 66 -19.56 1.20 -1.46
CA ILE A 66 -19.98 0.96 -2.86
C ILE A 66 -21.44 1.36 -3.05
N ARG A 67 -22.35 0.85 -2.21
CA ARG A 67 -23.79 1.16 -2.33
C ARG A 67 -24.08 2.63 -2.11
N ARG A 68 -23.38 3.24 -1.14
CA ARG A 68 -23.37 4.70 -0.96
C ARG A 68 -22.86 5.43 -2.20
N ALA A 69 -21.78 4.97 -2.84
CA ALA A 69 -21.24 5.58 -4.06
C ALA A 69 -22.22 5.48 -5.24
N ARG A 70 -22.89 4.32 -5.44
CA ARG A 70 -23.93 4.19 -6.46
C ARG A 70 -25.10 5.15 -6.20
N ALA A 71 -25.55 5.30 -4.94
CA ALA A 71 -26.57 6.29 -4.56
C ALA A 71 -26.09 7.75 -4.67
N GLU A 72 -24.79 8.02 -4.52
CA GLU A 72 -24.16 9.32 -4.75
C GLU A 72 -24.05 9.66 -6.26
N GLY A 73 -24.23 8.69 -7.16
CA GLY A 73 -24.14 8.86 -8.62
C GLY A 73 -22.81 8.47 -9.26
N TYR A 74 -22.06 7.52 -8.68
CA TYR A 74 -20.85 6.96 -9.30
C TYR A 74 -21.15 5.68 -10.09
N ASP A 75 -21.08 5.74 -11.41
CA ASP A 75 -21.21 4.57 -12.30
C ASP A 75 -19.94 3.71 -12.33
N ARG A 76 -18.77 4.35 -12.26
CA ARG A 76 -17.45 3.72 -12.33
C ARG A 76 -16.79 3.71 -10.95
N ILE A 77 -16.57 2.52 -10.39
CA ILE A 77 -15.97 2.31 -9.07
C ILE A 77 -14.84 1.27 -9.20
N PHE A 78 -13.72 1.50 -8.51
CA PHE A 78 -12.63 0.54 -8.32
C PHE A 78 -12.24 0.45 -6.85
N VAL A 79 -11.91 -0.75 -6.37
CA VAL A 79 -11.56 -1.00 -4.98
C VAL A 79 -10.04 -1.14 -4.83
N ALA A 80 -9.40 -0.11 -4.28
CA ALA A 80 -7.98 -0.12 -3.93
C ALA A 80 -7.73 -0.84 -2.58
N TYR A 81 -8.19 -2.09 -2.53
CA TYR A 81 -7.84 -3.13 -1.56
C TYR A 81 -7.37 -4.37 -2.32
N ALA A 82 -6.42 -5.11 -1.75
CA ALA A 82 -6.17 -6.51 -2.10
C ALA A 82 -7.15 -7.41 -1.31
N ASP A 83 -6.91 -8.71 -1.14
CA ASP A 83 -7.73 -9.51 -0.20
C ASP A 83 -7.63 -8.96 1.24
N CYS A 84 -6.48 -8.41 1.63
CA CYS A 84 -6.19 -7.83 2.94
C CYS A 84 -6.50 -8.75 4.14
N GLY A 85 -6.46 -10.07 3.94
CA GLY A 85 -6.75 -11.07 4.97
C GLY A 85 -8.23 -11.41 5.13
N THR A 86 -9.08 -11.10 4.13
CA THR A 86 -10.51 -11.50 4.15
C THR A 86 -10.75 -12.94 3.71
N GLY A 87 -9.75 -13.64 3.13
CA GLY A 87 -9.89 -15.02 2.69
C GLY A 87 -10.94 -15.19 1.58
N GLY A 88 -10.97 -14.26 0.61
CA GLY A 88 -11.95 -14.26 -0.48
C GLY A 88 -13.38 -13.96 -0.04
N LEU A 89 -13.58 -13.34 1.14
CA LEU A 89 -14.86 -12.73 1.50
C LEU A 89 -15.09 -11.40 0.76
N LEU A 90 -14.02 -10.65 0.49
CA LEU A 90 -14.10 -9.42 -0.32
C LEU A 90 -14.49 -9.74 -1.76
N ASP A 91 -13.86 -10.74 -2.40
CA ASP A 91 -14.14 -11.11 -3.79
C ASP A 91 -15.63 -11.44 -4.00
N ARG A 92 -16.21 -12.31 -3.16
CA ARG A 92 -17.65 -12.64 -3.18
C ARG A 92 -18.58 -11.44 -3.01
N VAL A 93 -18.13 -10.38 -2.34
CA VAL A 93 -18.88 -9.12 -2.23
C VAL A 93 -18.75 -8.28 -3.49
N LEU A 94 -17.57 -8.25 -4.12
CA LEU A 94 -17.28 -7.43 -5.29
C LEU A 94 -17.82 -8.03 -6.59
N ASP A 95 -17.79 -9.36 -6.73
CA ASP A 95 -18.44 -10.10 -7.82
C ASP A 95 -19.95 -9.76 -7.86
N ALA A 96 -20.61 -9.78 -6.71
CA ALA A 96 -22.03 -9.48 -6.57
C ALA A 96 -22.40 -8.01 -6.81
N GLU A 97 -21.45 -7.08 -6.64
CA GLU A 97 -21.61 -5.65 -6.93
C GLU A 97 -21.06 -5.26 -8.32
N GLY A 98 -20.45 -6.20 -9.06
CA GLY A 98 -19.87 -6.01 -10.40
C GLY A 98 -18.65 -5.09 -10.46
N ILE A 99 -17.73 -5.20 -9.49
CA ILE A 99 -16.62 -4.25 -9.30
C ILE A 99 -15.26 -4.97 -9.19
N ALA A 100 -14.22 -4.39 -9.82
CA ALA A 100 -12.85 -4.89 -9.72
C ALA A 100 -12.08 -4.28 -8.53
N ARG A 101 -11.05 -5.02 -8.07
CA ARG A 101 -10.11 -4.59 -7.02
C ARG A 101 -8.65 -4.71 -7.45
N LEU A 102 -7.72 -4.34 -6.57
CA LEU A 102 -6.29 -4.68 -6.74
C LEU A 102 -6.11 -6.19 -6.63
N GLU A 103 -5.24 -6.73 -7.48
CA GLU A 103 -4.83 -8.14 -7.42
C GLU A 103 -3.89 -8.40 -6.22
N GLY A 104 -3.67 -9.68 -5.89
CA GLY A 104 -2.85 -10.10 -4.74
C GLY A 104 -3.61 -10.21 -3.41
N ALA A 105 -2.88 -10.57 -2.35
CA ALA A 105 -3.36 -10.85 -1.00
C ALA A 105 -3.30 -9.65 -0.04
N HIS A 106 -2.35 -8.72 -0.22
CA HIS A 106 -2.15 -7.57 0.68
C HIS A 106 -1.24 -6.50 0.06
N CYS A 107 -1.25 -5.28 0.61
CA CYS A 107 -0.49 -4.14 0.06
C CYS A 107 1.03 -4.36 -0.03
N TYR A 108 1.63 -5.21 0.79
CA TYR A 108 3.07 -5.56 0.68
C TYR A 108 3.40 -6.22 -0.67
N GLU A 109 2.51 -7.07 -1.16
CA GLU A 109 2.63 -7.74 -2.47
C GLU A 109 2.33 -6.79 -3.62
N VAL A 110 1.33 -5.91 -3.46
CA VAL A 110 1.04 -4.85 -4.44
C VAL A 110 2.22 -3.89 -4.59
N TYR A 111 2.90 -3.52 -3.51
CA TYR A 111 4.07 -2.65 -3.57
C TYR A 111 5.33 -3.37 -4.06
N ALA A 112 5.63 -4.57 -3.59
CA ALA A 112 6.82 -5.32 -4.04
C ALA A 112 6.68 -5.87 -5.47
N GLY A 113 5.46 -6.07 -5.96
CA GLY A 113 5.15 -6.85 -7.15
C GLY A 113 5.13 -8.36 -6.85
N ARG A 114 4.15 -9.06 -7.42
CA ARG A 114 3.80 -10.45 -7.04
C ARG A 114 4.96 -11.44 -7.10
N ALA A 115 5.72 -11.43 -8.20
CA ALA A 115 6.85 -12.32 -8.39
C ALA A 115 7.99 -12.08 -7.37
N ALA A 116 8.24 -10.82 -7.02
CA ALA A 116 9.24 -10.44 -6.03
C ALA A 116 8.77 -10.71 -4.60
N PHE A 117 7.47 -10.54 -4.31
CA PHE A 117 6.89 -10.90 -3.02
C PHE A 117 6.88 -12.41 -2.79
N ALA A 118 6.49 -13.22 -3.78
CA ALA A 118 6.59 -14.68 -3.71
C ALA A 118 8.05 -15.10 -3.44
N SER A 119 9.00 -14.57 -4.22
CA SER A 119 10.43 -14.84 -4.03
C SER A 119 10.96 -14.41 -2.64
N LEU A 120 10.40 -13.34 -2.06
CA LEU A 120 10.72 -12.88 -0.71
C LEU A 120 10.17 -13.84 0.36
N SER A 121 8.93 -14.29 0.20
CA SER A 121 8.24 -15.18 1.13
C SER A 121 8.76 -16.62 1.09
N ASP A 122 9.11 -17.12 -0.10
CA ASP A 122 9.68 -18.47 -0.27
C ASP A 122 11.12 -18.55 0.29
N ALA A 123 11.88 -17.46 0.21
CA ALA A 123 13.25 -17.39 0.73
C ALA A 123 13.30 -17.26 2.26
N GLU A 124 12.32 -16.58 2.87
CA GLU A 124 12.21 -16.44 4.33
C GLU A 124 10.76 -16.10 4.74
N PRO A 125 9.94 -17.10 5.12
CA PRO A 125 8.60 -16.88 5.65
C PRO A 125 8.59 -16.05 6.96
N GLY A 126 9.66 -16.07 7.75
CA GLY A 126 9.87 -15.29 8.97
C GLY A 126 10.15 -13.81 8.73
N THR A 127 9.52 -13.19 7.73
CA THR A 127 9.75 -11.80 7.32
C THR A 127 8.64 -10.87 7.83
N PHE A 128 9.00 -9.86 8.62
CA PHE A 128 8.08 -8.79 9.00
C PHE A 128 8.18 -7.63 7.99
N TYR A 129 7.07 -7.27 7.34
CA TYR A 129 7.08 -6.26 6.28
C TYR A 129 6.67 -4.87 6.80
N LEU A 130 7.42 -3.83 6.42
CA LEU A 130 7.04 -2.42 6.62
C LEU A 130 6.76 -1.73 5.28
N THR A 131 5.81 -0.80 5.30
CA THR A 131 5.57 0.26 4.31
C THR A 131 5.82 1.62 4.94
N ASP A 132 5.94 2.69 4.15
CA ASP A 132 6.10 4.07 4.63
C ASP A 132 5.02 4.43 5.67
N TYR A 133 3.77 4.03 5.42
CA TYR A 133 2.66 4.21 6.37
C TYR A 133 2.92 3.52 7.72
N LEU A 134 3.40 2.27 7.70
CA LEU A 134 3.63 1.49 8.91
C LEU A 134 4.90 1.94 9.66
N VAL A 135 5.92 2.47 8.96
CA VAL A 135 7.04 3.20 9.59
C VAL A 135 6.52 4.43 10.32
N ARG A 136 5.76 5.31 9.62
CA ARG A 136 5.19 6.54 10.21
C ARG A 136 4.28 6.27 11.41
N ASN A 137 3.63 5.11 11.45
CA ASN A 137 2.70 4.73 12.51
C ASN A 137 3.21 3.61 13.46
N PHE A 138 4.49 3.23 13.41
CA PHE A 138 5.02 2.05 14.11
C PHE A 138 4.75 2.07 15.63
N GLU A 139 5.05 3.21 16.26
CA GLU A 139 4.76 3.50 17.67
C GLU A 139 3.27 3.30 18.04
N ARG A 140 2.37 3.70 17.15
CA ARG A 140 0.91 3.66 17.37
C ARG A 140 0.34 2.27 17.16
N LEU A 141 0.73 1.60 16.07
CA LEU A 141 0.11 0.37 15.58
C LEU A 141 0.80 -0.89 16.09
N VAL A 142 2.14 -0.89 16.12
CA VAL A 142 2.93 -2.04 16.58
C VAL A 142 3.18 -1.94 18.08
N VAL A 143 3.86 -0.88 18.54
CA VAL A 143 4.27 -0.78 19.96
C VAL A 143 3.04 -0.68 20.88
N ARG A 144 2.26 0.41 20.78
CA ARG A 144 1.09 0.63 21.65
C ARG A 144 -0.11 -0.25 21.30
N GLY A 145 -0.28 -0.54 20.01
CA GLY A 145 -1.41 -1.30 19.47
C GLY A 145 -1.37 -2.78 19.83
N LEU A 146 -0.18 -3.39 19.88
CA LEU A 146 0.02 -4.73 20.42
C LEU A 146 0.29 -4.74 21.94
N GLY A 147 0.53 -3.56 22.54
CA GLY A 147 0.69 -3.40 23.98
C GLY A 147 2.10 -3.63 24.51
N LEU A 148 3.12 -3.62 23.64
CA LEU A 148 4.53 -3.80 23.97
C LEU A 148 5.08 -2.73 24.91
N ASP A 149 4.43 -1.56 24.96
CA ASP A 149 4.67 -0.46 25.90
C ASP A 149 4.27 -0.78 27.35
N ARG A 150 3.37 -1.75 27.55
CA ARG A 150 2.83 -2.17 28.86
C ARG A 150 3.22 -3.60 29.22
N HIS A 151 3.48 -4.42 28.22
CA HIS A 151 3.73 -5.86 28.28
C HIS A 151 4.91 -6.23 27.37
N PRO A 152 6.15 -5.82 27.70
CA PRO A 152 7.33 -6.08 26.87
C PRO A 152 7.60 -7.58 26.65
N GLU A 153 7.11 -8.45 27.54
CA GLU A 153 7.14 -9.91 27.38
C GLU A 153 6.49 -10.40 26.07
N LEU A 154 5.46 -9.69 25.59
CA LEU A 154 4.75 -10.00 24.35
C LEU A 154 5.61 -9.82 23.09
N LEU A 155 6.71 -9.07 23.17
CA LEU A 155 7.66 -8.92 22.06
C LEU A 155 8.16 -10.29 21.59
N SER A 156 8.53 -11.16 22.54
CA SER A 156 9.00 -12.52 22.25
C SER A 156 7.91 -13.41 21.65
N ILE A 157 6.65 -13.23 22.07
CA ILE A 157 5.50 -14.03 21.66
C ILE A 157 5.02 -13.64 20.25
N TYR A 158 4.99 -12.35 19.95
CA TYR A 158 4.56 -11.86 18.63
C TYR A 158 5.68 -11.90 17.58
N PHE A 159 6.94 -11.64 17.95
CA PHE A 159 8.04 -11.47 16.99
C PHE A 159 9.09 -12.59 17.03
N GLY A 160 9.07 -13.51 18.00
CA GLY A 160 10.13 -14.52 18.18
C GLY A 160 10.30 -15.54 17.04
N ASN A 161 9.31 -15.67 16.15
CA ASN A 161 9.39 -16.51 14.94
C ASN A 161 9.81 -15.74 13.68
N TYR A 162 10.06 -14.44 13.78
CA TYR A 162 10.60 -13.64 12.69
C TYR A 162 12.13 -13.56 12.79
N THR A 163 12.80 -13.49 11.64
CA THR A 163 14.26 -13.40 11.53
C THR A 163 14.71 -12.04 11.02
N ARG A 164 13.95 -11.45 10.08
CA ARG A 164 14.22 -10.16 9.45
C ARG A 164 12.99 -9.27 9.36
N LEU A 165 13.26 -7.97 9.22
CA LEU A 165 12.32 -6.93 8.84
C LEU A 165 12.70 -6.43 7.44
N VAL A 166 11.77 -6.54 6.50
CA VAL A 166 11.92 -6.00 5.13
C VAL A 166 11.09 -4.73 5.00
N TYR A 167 11.77 -3.58 4.88
CA TYR A 167 11.15 -2.31 4.58
C TYR A 167 10.99 -2.15 3.07
N LEU A 168 9.74 -2.27 2.61
CA LEU A 168 9.30 -1.99 1.25
C LEU A 168 8.99 -0.49 1.15
N ALA A 169 9.95 0.30 0.69
CA ALA A 169 9.86 1.75 0.68
C ALA A 169 9.11 2.28 -0.57
N GLN A 170 8.07 3.09 -0.34
CA GLN A 170 7.34 3.82 -1.38
C GLN A 170 8.09 5.10 -1.79
N SER A 171 8.89 5.67 -0.88
CA SER A 171 9.69 6.87 -1.10
C SER A 171 11.16 6.68 -0.71
N ASP A 172 12.03 7.56 -1.23
CA ASP A 172 13.44 7.64 -0.84
C ASP A 172 13.69 8.67 0.28
N GLU A 173 12.72 8.80 1.20
CA GLU A 173 12.83 9.64 2.39
C GLU A 173 13.78 8.99 3.43
N ALA A 174 14.96 9.59 3.65
CA ALA A 174 15.97 9.09 4.59
C ALA A 174 15.41 8.88 6.02
N ALA A 175 14.58 9.81 6.51
CA ALA A 175 13.95 9.74 7.83
C ALA A 175 13.04 8.52 8.02
N LEU A 176 12.46 7.97 6.94
CA LEU A 176 11.74 6.70 7.00
C LEU A 176 12.69 5.50 7.09
N THR A 177 13.82 5.56 6.41
CA THR A 177 14.84 4.50 6.49
C THR A 177 15.41 4.43 7.90
N ASP A 178 15.71 5.56 8.52
CA ASP A 178 16.13 5.64 9.93
C ASP A 178 15.05 5.07 10.87
N GLY A 179 13.78 5.41 10.65
CA GLY A 179 12.66 4.89 11.44
C GLY A 179 12.43 3.37 11.26
N ALA A 180 12.65 2.84 10.06
CA ALA A 180 12.57 1.42 9.77
C ALA A 180 13.74 0.62 10.39
N VAL A 181 14.95 1.20 10.39
CA VAL A 181 16.12 0.66 11.12
C VAL A 181 15.86 0.66 12.64
N ALA A 182 15.28 1.74 13.17
CA ALA A 182 14.90 1.81 14.58
C ALA A 182 13.82 0.76 14.95
N ALA A 183 12.84 0.54 14.07
CA ALA A 183 11.82 -0.51 14.22
C ALA A 183 12.44 -1.92 14.21
N ALA A 184 13.33 -2.22 13.26
CA ALA A 184 14.01 -3.52 13.19
C ALA A 184 14.86 -3.78 14.46
N LYS A 185 15.60 -2.76 14.93
CA LYS A 185 16.37 -2.83 16.18
C LYS A 185 15.47 -3.05 17.40
N PHE A 186 14.32 -2.38 17.48
CA PHE A 186 13.36 -2.56 18.58
C PHE A 186 12.76 -3.98 18.60
N LEU A 187 12.54 -4.59 17.43
CA LEU A 187 12.03 -5.97 17.32
C LEU A 187 13.13 -7.06 17.41
N GLY A 188 14.41 -6.69 17.44
CA GLY A 188 15.53 -7.65 17.44
C GLY A 188 15.71 -8.41 16.11
N LEU A 189 15.29 -7.81 14.99
CA LEU A 189 15.28 -8.41 13.66
C LEU A 189 16.41 -7.86 12.78
N ALA A 190 16.93 -8.69 11.87
CA ALA A 190 17.85 -8.23 10.82
C ALA A 190 17.13 -7.24 9.89
N PHE A 191 17.81 -6.17 9.46
CA PHE A 191 17.19 -5.14 8.62
C PHE A 191 17.53 -5.31 7.14
N GLU A 192 16.52 -5.21 6.29
CA GLU A 192 16.64 -5.13 4.83
C GLU A 192 15.73 -4.01 4.31
N ARG A 193 16.23 -3.17 3.39
CA ARG A 193 15.42 -2.17 2.65
C ARG A 193 15.35 -2.56 1.17
N ARG A 194 14.19 -2.33 0.56
CA ARG A 194 13.99 -2.33 -0.90
C ARG A 194 13.23 -1.07 -1.29
N LEU A 195 13.75 -0.29 -2.24
CA LEU A 195 12.99 0.79 -2.85
C LEU A 195 12.06 0.19 -3.91
N VAL A 196 10.76 0.19 -3.64
CA VAL A 196 9.75 -0.42 -4.52
C VAL A 196 8.81 0.60 -5.14
N GLY A 197 8.82 1.84 -4.63
CA GLY A 197 7.94 2.90 -5.12
C GLY A 197 6.48 2.50 -4.97
N LEU A 198 5.70 2.77 -6.01
CA LEU A 198 4.27 2.48 -6.06
C LEU A 198 3.91 1.13 -6.71
N GLY A 199 4.90 0.26 -6.96
CA GLY A 199 4.70 -1.15 -7.38
C GLY A 199 3.64 -1.38 -8.46
N GLU A 200 2.78 -2.39 -8.26
CA GLU A 200 1.60 -2.68 -9.07
C GLU A 200 0.41 -1.74 -8.80
N LEU A 201 0.45 -0.91 -7.73
CA LEU A 201 -0.60 0.08 -7.42
C LEU A 201 -0.72 1.15 -8.53
N ALA A 202 0.42 1.68 -8.98
CA ALA A 202 0.47 2.69 -10.02
C ALA A 202 -0.14 2.24 -11.37
N PRO A 203 0.26 1.10 -11.98
CA PRO A 203 -0.36 0.62 -13.21
C PRO A 203 -1.83 0.23 -13.00
N SER A 204 -2.22 -0.33 -11.85
CA SER A 204 -3.64 -0.65 -11.57
C SER A 204 -4.54 0.58 -11.61
N ILE A 205 -4.15 1.67 -10.95
CA ILE A 205 -4.90 2.93 -10.96
C ILE A 205 -4.91 3.56 -12.37
N ALA A 206 -3.79 3.52 -13.08
CA ALA A 206 -3.71 4.01 -14.47
C ALA A 206 -4.62 3.23 -15.42
N THR A 207 -4.65 1.90 -15.32
CA THR A 207 -5.55 1.03 -16.11
C THR A 207 -7.01 1.33 -15.79
N PHE A 208 -7.40 1.43 -14.52
CA PHE A 208 -8.77 1.81 -14.14
C PHE A 208 -9.16 3.18 -14.72
N ALA A 209 -8.26 4.17 -14.65
CA ALA A 209 -8.51 5.49 -15.21
C ALA A 209 -8.84 5.41 -16.72
N GLN A 210 -8.02 4.67 -17.49
CA GLN A 210 -8.09 4.57 -18.94
C GLN A 210 -9.30 3.78 -19.47
N VAL A 211 -9.80 2.77 -18.75
CA VAL A 211 -10.89 1.86 -19.22
C VAL A 211 -12.22 2.59 -19.53
N GLY A 212 -12.41 3.84 -19.08
CA GLY A 212 -13.55 4.69 -19.48
C GLY A 212 -13.20 5.88 -20.38
N GLY A 213 -11.95 6.02 -20.81
CA GLY A 213 -11.48 7.14 -21.64
C GLY A 213 -11.78 6.97 -23.14
N SER A 214 -11.93 5.73 -23.62
CA SER A 214 -12.10 5.42 -25.04
C SER A 214 -13.51 5.68 -25.58
N ARG A 215 -13.92 6.95 -25.63
CA ARG A 215 -14.85 7.39 -26.69
C ARG A 215 -14.07 7.44 -28.01
N VAL A 216 -14.28 6.43 -28.85
CA VAL A 216 -13.60 6.32 -30.16
C VAL A 216 -13.99 7.49 -31.06
N ILE A 217 -12.98 8.25 -31.49
CA ILE A 217 -13.06 9.20 -32.59
C ILE A 217 -12.33 8.62 -33.82
N ALA A 218 -13.12 7.99 -34.69
CA ALA A 218 -12.78 7.80 -36.11
C ALA A 218 -13.05 9.13 -36.85
N GLN A 219 -12.37 9.56 -37.91
CA GLN A 219 -11.25 9.07 -38.75
C GLN A 219 -10.30 10.29 -39.00
N ALA A 220 -9.21 10.29 -39.79
CA ALA A 220 -8.62 9.41 -40.82
C ALA A 220 -7.08 9.40 -40.63
N ASP A 221 -6.35 8.30 -40.81
CA ASP A 221 -5.81 7.77 -42.08
C ASP A 221 -4.95 8.74 -42.92
N GLU A 222 -3.63 8.65 -42.73
CA GLU A 222 -2.63 8.84 -43.80
C GLU A 222 -1.31 8.09 -43.43
N ARG A 223 -0.61 7.53 -44.42
CA ARG A 223 0.71 6.85 -44.27
C ARG A 223 1.70 7.39 -45.30
N PRO A 224 2.97 7.57 -44.93
CA PRO A 224 4.03 6.61 -45.31
C PRO A 224 4.88 6.16 -44.09
N ARG A 225 5.50 4.97 -44.03
CA ARG A 225 6.78 4.52 -44.68
C ARG A 225 7.94 5.51 -44.51
N ASN A 226 9.16 5.20 -44.05
CA ASN A 226 9.87 3.99 -43.53
C ASN A 226 11.01 4.53 -42.58
N GLU A 227 12.03 3.86 -42.01
CA GLU A 227 12.65 2.53 -42.15
C GLU A 227 13.39 2.09 -40.84
N VAL A 228 14.05 0.92 -40.90
CA VAL A 228 14.98 0.19 -39.99
C VAL A 228 16.11 0.97 -39.28
N ALA A 229 16.41 0.61 -38.01
CA ALA A 229 17.79 0.32 -37.49
C ALA A 229 17.84 -0.33 -36.07
N SER A 230 18.81 -1.26 -35.88
CA SER A 230 19.57 -1.69 -34.67
C SER A 230 19.26 -1.06 -33.28
N GLU A 231 19.45 -1.66 -32.10
CA GLU A 231 19.79 -2.99 -31.52
C GLU A 231 20.22 -2.72 -30.05
N ARG A 232 20.20 -3.74 -29.17
CA ARG A 232 20.97 -3.86 -27.90
C ARG A 232 20.70 -2.85 -26.75
N GLY A 233 20.57 -3.37 -25.51
CA GLY A 233 20.50 -2.51 -24.32
C GLY A 233 19.87 -3.10 -23.05
N ILE A 234 20.05 -4.39 -22.71
CA ILE A 234 19.61 -4.90 -21.40
C ILE A 234 20.61 -4.46 -20.33
N ALA A 235 20.16 -3.65 -19.36
CA ALA A 235 20.94 -3.24 -18.19
C ALA A 235 20.19 -3.62 -16.90
N THR A 236 20.62 -4.69 -16.25
CA THR A 236 20.09 -5.12 -14.95
C THR A 236 20.69 -4.28 -13.82
N GLY A 237 19.91 -3.35 -13.27
CA GLY A 237 20.27 -2.64 -12.05
C GLY A 237 20.19 -3.56 -10.83
N ALA A 238 21.33 -3.97 -10.30
CA ALA A 238 21.42 -4.67 -9.02
C ALA A 238 21.58 -3.63 -7.89
N GLU A 239 20.53 -3.40 -7.11
CA GLU A 239 20.63 -2.56 -5.91
C GLU A 239 21.37 -3.29 -4.78
N ALA A 240 22.22 -2.56 -4.05
CA ALA A 240 23.08 -3.14 -3.04
C ALA A 240 22.34 -3.38 -1.72
N SER A 241 22.21 -4.65 -1.31
CA SER A 241 21.67 -5.01 0.00
C SER A 241 22.67 -4.71 1.12
N ALA A 242 22.46 -3.59 1.81
CA ALA A 242 23.19 -3.21 3.03
C ALA A 242 22.77 -4.09 4.23
N SER A 243 23.16 -5.38 4.20
CA SER A 243 22.91 -6.32 5.30
C SER A 243 23.74 -5.96 6.52
N ILE A 244 23.07 -5.61 7.63
CA ILE A 244 23.71 -5.32 8.91
C ILE A 244 23.69 -6.59 9.78
N ALA A 245 24.82 -6.88 10.42
CA ALA A 245 25.02 -8.07 11.25
C ALA A 245 23.99 -8.20 12.39
N PRO A 246 23.65 -9.43 12.83
CA PRO A 246 22.63 -9.67 13.85
C PRO A 246 22.94 -8.97 15.18
N ILE A 247 21.91 -8.33 15.74
CA ILE A 247 21.96 -7.62 17.02
C ILE A 247 21.69 -8.60 18.17
N ASP A 248 22.38 -8.43 19.30
CA ASP A 248 22.17 -9.25 20.50
C ASP A 248 20.71 -9.13 21.02
N ARG A 249 20.04 -10.28 21.12
CA ARG A 249 18.64 -10.42 21.53
C ARG A 249 18.42 -10.23 23.03
N ASN A 250 19.49 -10.14 23.83
CA ASN A 250 19.42 -9.87 25.28
C ASN A 250 19.57 -8.38 25.63
N ALA A 251 19.71 -7.48 24.65
CA ALA A 251 19.75 -6.05 24.91
C ALA A 251 18.41 -5.54 25.47
N ALA A 252 18.45 -4.90 26.64
CA ALA A 252 17.27 -4.29 27.26
C ALA A 252 16.64 -3.22 26.32
N PRO A 253 15.29 -3.11 26.29
CA PRO A 253 14.63 -2.15 25.41
C PRO A 253 15.04 -0.71 25.74
N LEU A 254 15.21 0.11 24.70
CA LEU A 254 15.48 1.54 24.85
C LEU A 254 14.24 2.22 25.44
N ALA A 255 14.29 2.50 26.74
CA ALA A 255 13.21 3.15 27.46
C ALA A 255 13.03 4.62 27.04
N GLU A 256 11.76 5.03 26.99
CA GLU A 256 11.23 6.40 26.98
C GLU A 256 11.42 7.28 25.71
N GLY A 257 10.29 7.82 25.26
CA GLY A 257 10.16 9.16 24.66
C GLY A 257 10.53 9.34 23.19
N ARG A 258 11.41 8.51 22.61
CA ARG A 258 11.85 8.70 21.21
C ARG A 258 10.89 8.10 20.19
N SER A 259 10.09 8.98 19.58
CA SER A 259 9.30 8.70 18.38
C SER A 259 10.18 8.13 17.26
N PHE A 260 9.74 7.03 16.63
CA PHE A 260 10.50 6.32 15.58
C PHE A 260 10.79 7.18 14.33
N ILE A 261 10.01 8.23 14.09
CA ILE A 261 10.37 9.36 13.22
C ILE A 261 10.43 10.62 14.09
N ALA A 262 11.31 11.56 13.75
CA ALA A 262 11.38 12.88 14.38
C ALA A 262 10.01 13.60 14.40
N ALA A 263 9.80 14.44 15.41
CA ALA A 263 8.48 15.02 15.69
C ALA A 263 7.97 16.04 14.65
N SER A 264 8.82 16.47 13.72
CA SER A 264 8.49 17.43 12.65
C SER A 264 7.52 16.87 11.60
N ASP A 265 7.57 15.58 11.32
CA ASP A 265 7.05 15.03 10.06
C ASP A 265 5.66 14.37 10.22
N ARG A 266 4.93 14.73 11.28
CA ARG A 266 3.64 14.11 11.69
C ARG A 266 2.41 14.64 10.94
N ALA A 267 2.58 15.13 9.71
CA ALA A 267 1.57 15.87 8.95
C ALA A 267 1.19 15.20 7.61
N ALA A 268 0.51 14.04 7.68
CA ALA A 268 -0.36 13.48 6.64
C ALA A 268 -1.21 12.34 7.24
#